data_AF-A0A9D9QFV2-F1
#
_entry.id   AF-A0A9D9QFV2-F1
#
_cell.length_a   1.000
_cell.length_b   1.000
_cell.length_c   1.000
_cell.angle_alpha   90.00
_cell.angle_beta   90.00
_cell.angle_gamma   90.00
#
_symmetry.space_group_name_H-M   'P 1'
#
loop_
_entity.id
_entity.type
_entity.pdbx_description
1 polymer ?
#
loop_
_entity_poly.entity_id
_entity_poly.type
_entity_poly.pdbx_seq_one_letter_code
_entity_poly.pdbx_strand_id
1 'polypeptide(L)'
;NPDAHLPGYVSDEHYCESNIVSGGKIRFKNGSDKTALDDNGRCKRGTGNYGEPCWYGAWKGDVAEMTAETAEALPAGTKLHIFYALRPNTQNTLKYWLLEIKDGDNWVPVGEVKKAAAGGEEVSYNIELIYNPEGKGMDGENYPEVPQQINTFVDETYTLTSTVSGLVEYRMTCQSLMIADGSMVVSTIGETSASKAQNSVLRYAGKDSNSGGAHPVQEHMKIEIVK
;
A
#
# COMPACT_ATOMS: atom_id res chain seq x y z
N ASN A 1 1.14 9.18 19.11
CA ASN A 1 0.54 7.97 19.71
C ASN A 1 0.10 7.10 18.56
N PRO A 2 0.69 5.90 18.33
CA PRO A 2 0.30 5.01 17.23
C PRO A 2 -1.17 4.56 17.29
N ASP A 3 -1.86 4.83 18.40
CA ASP A 3 -3.28 4.54 18.62
C ASP A 3 -4.18 5.80 18.67
N ALA A 4 -3.77 6.92 18.06
CA ALA A 4 -4.65 8.10 17.96
C ALA A 4 -5.92 7.76 17.15
N HIS A 5 -7.06 7.83 17.84
CA HIS A 5 -8.39 7.41 17.39
C HIS A 5 -8.76 7.88 15.98
N LEU A 6 -9.07 6.94 15.10
CA LEU A 6 -10.00 7.15 13.98
C LEU A 6 -11.32 6.43 14.33
N PRO A 7 -12.48 7.10 14.26
CA PRO A 7 -13.78 6.46 14.48
C PRO A 7 -14.12 5.51 13.31
N GLY A 8 -14.29 4.21 13.59
CA GLY A 8 -14.67 3.21 12.59
C GLY A 8 -13.96 1.87 12.81
N TYR A 9 -14.42 1.14 13.81
CA TYR A 9 -13.86 -0.15 14.25
C TYR A 9 -14.45 -1.31 13.43
N VAL A 10 -13.62 -2.07 12.72
CA VAL A 10 -13.75 -3.54 12.51
C VAL A 10 -12.38 -4.09 12.08
N SER A 11 -11.70 -4.78 13.00
CA SER A 11 -10.37 -5.42 12.93
C SER A 11 -9.24 -4.67 12.21
N ASP A 12 -8.20 -4.28 12.93
CA ASP A 12 -6.93 -3.78 12.38
C ASP A 12 -6.16 -4.82 11.53
N GLU A 13 -6.73 -6.02 11.32
CA GLU A 13 -6.15 -7.14 10.58
C GLU A 13 -7.10 -7.56 9.45
N HIS A 14 -6.60 -7.55 8.22
CA HIS A 14 -7.29 -8.17 7.09
C HIS A 14 -6.46 -9.34 6.55
N TYR A 15 -7.12 -10.35 5.99
CA TYR A 15 -6.47 -11.55 5.46
C TYR A 15 -5.64 -11.25 4.21
N CYS A 16 -4.45 -11.82 4.19
CA CYS A 16 -3.53 -11.89 3.05
C CYS A 16 -3.26 -13.38 2.82
N GLU A 17 -3.29 -13.82 1.56
CA GLU A 17 -2.93 -15.20 1.24
C GLU A 17 -1.42 -15.35 1.42
N SER A 18 -0.97 -16.51 1.88
CA SER A 18 0.46 -16.82 1.96
C SER A 18 0.62 -18.32 1.77
N ASN A 19 1.64 -18.71 1.03
CA ASN A 19 2.03 -20.11 0.86
C ASN A 19 3.22 -20.49 1.75
N ILE A 20 3.67 -19.60 2.64
CA ILE A 20 4.66 -19.90 3.69
C ILE A 20 3.98 -20.77 4.76
N VAL A 21 2.86 -20.28 5.28
CA VAL A 21 1.81 -20.99 6.04
C VAL A 21 0.49 -20.25 5.75
N SER A 22 -0.66 -20.93 5.80
CA SER A 22 -1.96 -20.26 5.61
C SER A 22 -2.17 -19.15 6.66
N GLY A 23 -2.50 -17.92 6.23
CA GLY A 23 -2.95 -16.87 7.17
C GLY A 23 -2.11 -15.60 7.24
N GLY A 24 -1.58 -15.10 6.12
CA GLY A 24 -1.00 -13.76 6.08
C GLY A 24 -1.99 -12.69 6.55
N LYS A 25 -1.47 -11.56 7.01
CA LYS A 25 -2.27 -10.44 7.51
C LYS A 25 -1.74 -9.11 7.00
N ILE A 26 -2.62 -8.14 6.79
CA ILE A 26 -2.26 -6.72 6.64
C ILE A 26 -2.85 -5.92 7.80
N ARG A 27 -2.02 -5.04 8.37
CA ARG A 27 -2.37 -4.09 9.42
C ARG A 27 -2.04 -2.66 9.00
N PHE A 28 -2.86 -1.71 9.43
CA PHE A 28 -2.68 -0.29 9.10
C PHE A 28 -2.37 0.53 10.35
N LYS A 29 -1.22 1.20 10.37
CA LYS A 29 -0.75 2.03 11.49
C LYS A 29 -0.67 3.49 11.06
N ASN A 30 -1.24 4.39 11.86
CA ASN A 30 -1.15 5.82 11.60
C ASN A 30 0.27 6.33 11.89
N GLY A 31 0.84 7.09 10.95
CA GLY A 31 2.12 7.76 11.14
C GLY A 31 2.04 9.07 11.93
N SER A 32 0.85 9.67 11.97
CA SER A 32 0.59 10.97 12.61
C SER A 32 -0.85 11.06 13.12
N ASP A 33 -1.12 12.04 14.00
CA ASP A 33 -2.48 12.36 14.43
C ASP A 33 -3.22 13.07 13.29
N LYS A 34 -4.34 12.47 12.88
CA LYS A 34 -5.16 12.91 11.76
C LYS A 34 -6.49 13.51 12.20
N THR A 35 -6.70 13.79 13.47
CA THR A 35 -7.98 14.30 13.98
C THR A 35 -8.40 15.59 13.25
N ALA A 36 -7.45 16.50 12.99
CA ALA A 36 -7.69 17.72 12.22
C ALA A 36 -7.74 17.49 10.70
N LEU A 37 -7.29 16.34 10.22
CA LEU A 37 -7.47 15.86 8.85
C LEU A 37 -8.77 15.09 8.67
N ASP A 38 -9.53 14.73 9.71
CA ASP A 38 -10.70 13.87 9.59
C ASP A 38 -11.99 14.60 10.00
N ASP A 39 -12.19 15.79 9.45
CA ASP A 39 -13.32 16.68 9.76
C ASP A 39 -14.71 16.05 9.50
N ASN A 40 -14.77 14.97 8.73
CA ASN A 40 -16.00 14.29 8.33
C ASN A 40 -16.02 12.77 8.61
N GLY A 41 -15.06 12.22 9.38
CA GLY A 41 -14.99 10.77 9.64
C GLY A 41 -14.72 9.93 8.37
N ARG A 42 -14.02 10.50 7.39
CA ARG A 42 -13.66 9.87 6.12
C ARG A 42 -12.34 9.11 6.19
N CYS A 43 -11.43 9.46 7.09
CA CYS A 43 -10.21 8.70 7.35
C CYS A 43 -10.57 7.42 8.11
N LYS A 44 -10.48 6.28 7.42
CA LYS A 44 -10.88 4.98 7.99
C LYS A 44 -10.16 3.82 7.33
N ARG A 45 -10.30 2.65 7.95
CA ARG A 45 -9.84 1.36 7.45
C ARG A 45 -11.07 0.49 7.22
N GLY A 46 -11.01 -0.40 6.24
CA GLY A 46 -12.14 -1.27 5.98
C GLY A 46 -11.91 -2.26 4.87
N THR A 47 -12.99 -2.91 4.47
CA THR A 47 -13.01 -3.92 3.42
C THR A 47 -13.77 -3.37 2.22
N GLY A 48 -13.16 -3.47 1.04
CA GLY A 48 -13.77 -3.09 -0.23
C GLY A 48 -14.86 -4.06 -0.67
N ASN A 49 -15.55 -3.71 -1.75
CA ASN A 49 -16.68 -4.49 -2.26
C ASN A 49 -16.30 -5.93 -2.67
N TYR A 50 -15.02 -6.19 -2.92
CA TYR A 50 -14.51 -7.49 -3.33
C TYR A 50 -13.73 -8.20 -2.21
N GLY A 51 -13.82 -7.72 -0.97
CA GLY A 51 -13.09 -8.30 0.16
C GLY A 51 -11.68 -7.74 0.35
N GLU A 52 -11.25 -6.79 -0.48
CA GLU A 52 -9.91 -6.24 -0.44
C GLU A 52 -9.71 -5.26 0.74
N PRO A 53 -8.57 -5.31 1.46
CA PRO A 53 -8.20 -4.30 2.45
C PRO A 53 -8.16 -2.91 1.80
N CYS A 54 -8.77 -1.93 2.46
CA CYS A 54 -8.86 -0.55 1.99
C CYS A 54 -8.40 0.42 3.07
N TRP A 55 -7.60 1.41 2.66
CA TRP A 55 -7.21 2.54 3.47
C TRP A 55 -7.77 3.84 2.89
N TYR A 56 -8.69 4.46 3.63
CA TYR A 56 -9.27 5.76 3.30
C TYR A 56 -8.48 6.86 4.01
N GLY A 57 -8.08 7.90 3.27
CA GLY A 57 -7.35 9.03 3.86
C GLY A 57 -5.94 8.67 4.34
N ALA A 58 -5.23 7.83 3.59
CA ALA A 58 -3.82 7.57 3.87
C ALA A 58 -2.99 8.85 3.71
N TRP A 59 -2.04 9.03 4.62
CA TRP A 59 -1.22 10.23 4.79
C TRP A 59 0.27 9.91 4.93
N LYS A 60 1.13 10.92 4.77
CA LYS A 60 2.57 10.76 5.03
C LYS A 60 2.84 10.18 6.42
N GLY A 61 3.72 9.18 6.46
CA GLY A 61 4.12 8.42 7.65
C GLY A 61 3.26 7.20 7.94
N ASP A 62 2.10 7.07 7.31
CA ASP A 62 1.24 5.90 7.46
C ASP A 62 1.90 4.63 6.98
N VAL A 63 1.66 3.52 7.68
CA VAL A 63 2.27 2.23 7.42
C VAL A 63 1.22 1.14 7.19
N ALA A 64 1.30 0.47 6.06
CA ALA A 64 0.63 -0.81 5.81
C ALA A 64 1.64 -1.93 6.08
N GLU A 65 1.47 -2.65 7.18
CA GLU A 65 2.34 -3.73 7.61
C GLU A 65 1.73 -5.08 7.21
N MET A 66 2.50 -5.90 6.52
CA MET A 66 2.07 -7.19 5.99
C MET A 66 2.90 -8.28 6.65
N THR A 67 2.26 -9.29 7.22
CA THR A 67 2.93 -10.32 7.99
C THR A 67 2.51 -11.71 7.54
N ALA A 68 3.44 -12.66 7.50
CA ALA A 68 3.17 -14.07 7.24
C ALA A 68 3.93 -14.95 8.24
N GLU A 69 3.22 -15.83 8.93
CA GLU A 69 3.85 -16.78 9.86
C GLU A 69 4.69 -17.82 9.10
N THR A 70 5.81 -18.24 9.69
CA THR A 70 6.65 -19.30 9.14
C THR A 70 6.56 -20.55 10.03
N ALA A 71 6.27 -21.72 9.43
CA ALA A 71 6.23 -22.98 10.19
C ALA A 71 7.64 -23.44 10.63
N GLU A 72 8.63 -23.12 9.81
CA GLU A 72 10.05 -23.39 10.07
C GLU A 72 10.85 -22.09 9.95
N ALA A 73 12.06 -22.09 10.50
CA ALA A 73 12.98 -20.96 10.32
C ALA A 73 13.41 -20.87 8.85
N LEU A 74 13.33 -19.68 8.28
CA LEU A 74 13.79 -19.39 6.93
C LEU A 74 15.26 -18.98 7.01
N PRO A 75 16.20 -19.79 6.49
CA PRO A 75 17.63 -19.46 6.57
C PRO A 75 17.99 -18.24 5.72
N ALA A 76 19.13 -17.61 6.05
CA ALA A 76 19.76 -16.66 5.15
C ALA A 76 19.95 -17.28 3.75
N GLY A 77 19.71 -16.48 2.70
CA GLY A 77 19.68 -16.92 1.31
C GLY A 77 18.29 -17.33 0.80
N THR A 78 17.28 -17.48 1.66
CA THR A 78 15.90 -17.71 1.23
C THR A 78 15.38 -16.51 0.44
N LYS A 79 14.77 -16.79 -0.71
CA LYS A 79 14.11 -15.80 -1.56
C LYS A 79 12.64 -15.70 -1.18
N LEU A 80 12.23 -14.49 -0.82
CA LEU A 80 10.86 -14.12 -0.52
C LEU A 80 10.32 -13.25 -1.64
N HIS A 81 9.19 -13.62 -2.20
CA HIS A 81 8.48 -12.89 -3.23
C HIS A 81 7.20 -12.31 -2.65
N ILE A 82 6.99 -11.02 -2.88
CA ILE A 82 5.78 -10.31 -2.48
C ILE A 82 5.10 -9.75 -3.71
N PHE A 83 3.81 -10.08 -3.87
CA PHE A 83 3.05 -9.60 -5.00
C PHE A 83 1.62 -9.19 -4.67
N TYR A 84 1.20 -8.03 -5.19
CA TYR A 84 -0.14 -7.48 -5.08
C TYR A 84 -0.31 -6.26 -6.00
N ALA A 85 -1.55 -5.80 -6.18
CA ALA A 85 -1.90 -4.59 -6.88
C ALA A 85 -2.39 -3.52 -5.89
N LEU A 86 -1.79 -2.33 -5.96
CA LEU A 86 -2.28 -1.12 -5.34
C LEU A 86 -3.27 -0.42 -6.28
N ARG A 87 -4.49 -0.22 -5.80
CA ARG A 87 -5.57 0.41 -6.58
C ARG A 87 -5.99 1.74 -5.94
N PRO A 88 -5.46 2.88 -6.40
CA PRO A 88 -5.91 4.20 -5.94
C PRO A 88 -7.28 4.53 -6.57
N ASN A 89 -8.27 4.90 -5.77
CA ASN A 89 -9.63 5.21 -6.25
C ASN A 89 -9.78 6.61 -6.87
N THR A 90 -8.80 7.49 -6.65
CA THR A 90 -8.84 8.90 -7.02
C THR A 90 -7.41 9.39 -7.23
N GLN A 91 -7.28 10.46 -8.02
CA GLN A 91 -6.02 11.19 -8.19
C GLN A 91 -5.41 11.70 -6.88
N ASN A 92 -6.23 11.81 -5.82
CA ASN A 92 -5.87 12.41 -4.53
C ASN A 92 -5.09 11.47 -3.61
N THR A 93 -4.84 10.21 -4.01
CA THR A 93 -3.99 9.28 -3.24
C THR A 93 -2.56 9.78 -3.24
N LEU A 94 -1.83 9.63 -2.14
CA LEU A 94 -0.45 10.12 -2.05
C LEU A 94 0.52 9.27 -2.87
N LYS A 95 1.45 9.94 -3.54
CA LYS A 95 2.19 9.42 -4.69
C LYS A 95 3.28 8.41 -4.36
N TYR A 96 4.15 8.73 -3.42
CA TYR A 96 5.39 7.97 -3.17
C TYR A 96 5.29 7.14 -1.89
N TRP A 97 5.65 5.86 -2.01
CA TRP A 97 5.63 4.87 -0.94
C TRP A 97 6.94 4.08 -0.91
N LEU A 98 7.34 3.68 0.28
CA LEU A 98 8.53 2.87 0.51
C LEU A 98 8.15 1.51 1.08
N LEU A 99 8.39 0.46 0.31
CA LEU A 99 8.28 -0.94 0.70
C LEU A 99 9.61 -1.42 1.30
N GLU A 100 9.54 -1.96 2.51
CA GLU A 100 10.65 -2.53 3.22
C GLU A 100 10.28 -3.92 3.74
N ILE A 101 11.29 -4.76 3.94
CA ILE A 101 11.19 -6.04 4.64
C ILE A 101 12.00 -5.99 5.93
N LYS A 102 11.56 -6.70 6.96
CA LYS A 102 12.34 -6.93 8.17
C LYS A 102 13.36 -8.04 7.90
N ASP A 103 14.64 -7.70 7.93
CA ASP A 103 15.76 -8.65 7.80
C ASP A 103 16.73 -8.47 8.98
N GLY A 104 16.79 -9.49 9.83
CA GLY A 104 17.38 -9.38 11.17
C GLY A 104 16.67 -8.30 11.99
N ASP A 105 17.43 -7.38 12.58
CA ASP A 105 16.88 -6.26 13.37
C ASP A 105 16.53 -5.03 12.53
N ASN A 106 16.79 -5.04 11.22
CA ASN A 106 16.69 -3.86 10.38
C ASN A 106 15.51 -3.93 9.41
N TRP A 107 14.95 -2.77 9.10
CA TRP A 107 14.07 -2.62 7.94
C TRP A 107 14.94 -2.24 6.75
N VAL A 108 14.80 -2.99 5.66
CA VAL A 108 15.60 -2.82 4.46
C VAL A 108 14.68 -2.65 3.25
N PRO A 109 14.95 -1.69 2.34
CA PRO A 109 14.14 -1.51 1.15
C PRO A 109 14.12 -2.75 0.27
N VAL A 110 12.94 -3.03 -0.31
CA VAL A 110 12.77 -4.10 -1.31
C VAL A 110 12.85 -3.47 -2.70
N GLY A 111 13.78 -3.93 -3.54
CA GLY A 111 13.96 -3.37 -4.88
C GLY A 111 14.74 -2.04 -4.92
N GLU A 112 14.71 -1.37 -6.07
CA GLU A 112 15.46 -0.12 -6.30
C GLU A 112 14.79 1.07 -5.61
N VAL A 113 15.56 1.79 -4.77
CA VAL A 113 15.11 3.04 -4.15
C VAL A 113 15.44 4.23 -5.05
N LYS A 114 14.40 4.99 -5.38
CA LYS A 114 14.44 6.26 -6.10
C LYS A 114 14.28 7.43 -5.13
N LYS A 115 14.59 8.63 -5.62
CA LYS A 115 14.43 9.90 -4.90
C LYS A 115 13.57 10.87 -5.71
N ALA A 116 12.72 11.63 -5.04
CA ALA A 116 11.92 12.69 -5.67
C ALA A 116 11.69 13.85 -4.70
N ALA A 117 11.40 15.03 -5.24
CA ALA A 117 10.91 16.15 -4.44
C ALA A 117 9.39 16.00 -4.23
N ALA A 118 8.94 15.98 -2.97
CA ALA A 118 7.54 15.89 -2.61
C ALA A 118 7.24 16.85 -1.45
N GLY A 119 6.60 17.98 -1.76
CA GLY A 119 6.22 18.96 -0.74
C GLY A 119 7.38 19.71 -0.10
N GLY A 120 8.39 20.08 -0.90
CA GLY A 120 9.55 20.83 -0.43
C GLY A 120 10.64 19.98 0.21
N GLU A 121 10.43 18.66 0.31
CA GLU A 121 11.39 17.70 0.86
C GLU A 121 11.80 16.67 -0.21
N GLU A 122 13.03 16.16 -0.10
CA GLU A 122 13.45 14.97 -0.85
C GLU A 122 12.94 13.72 -0.11
N VAL A 123 12.25 12.84 -0.82
CA VAL A 123 11.71 11.59 -0.29
C VAL A 123 12.32 10.40 -1.03
N SER A 124 12.56 9.31 -0.31
CA SER A 124 13.00 8.02 -0.87
C SER A 124 11.82 7.09 -1.02
N TYR A 125 11.70 6.42 -2.17
CA TYR A 125 10.56 5.55 -2.49
C TYR A 125 10.97 4.45 -3.46
N ASN A 126 10.23 3.35 -3.49
CA ASN A 126 10.35 2.28 -4.48
C ASN A 126 9.00 1.92 -5.10
N ILE A 127 7.91 2.52 -4.60
CA ILE A 127 6.56 2.42 -5.17
C ILE A 127 6.09 3.83 -5.52
N GLU A 128 5.71 4.02 -6.79
CA GLU A 128 5.07 5.24 -7.29
C GLU A 128 3.64 4.92 -7.73
N LEU A 129 2.67 5.61 -7.14
CA LEU A 129 1.30 5.57 -7.61
C LEU A 129 1.16 6.48 -8.82
N ILE A 130 0.67 5.91 -9.92
CA ILE A 130 0.51 6.60 -11.19
C ILE A 130 -0.96 6.94 -11.39
N TYR A 131 -1.22 8.17 -11.80
CA TYR A 131 -2.52 8.61 -12.28
C TYR A 131 -2.40 9.01 -13.74
N ASN A 132 -3.30 8.52 -14.59
CA ASN A 132 -3.32 8.89 -16.00
C ASN A 132 -4.45 9.88 -16.31
N PRO A 133 -4.15 11.18 -16.39
CA PRO A 133 -5.15 12.19 -16.72
C PRO A 133 -5.65 12.08 -18.18
N GLU A 134 -4.90 11.42 -19.06
CA GLU A 134 -5.25 11.26 -20.49
C GLU A 134 -6.15 10.05 -20.76
N GLY A 135 -6.40 9.22 -19.75
CA GLY A 135 -7.25 8.03 -19.88
C GLY A 135 -6.68 6.94 -20.79
N LYS A 136 -5.35 6.89 -21.00
CA LYS A 136 -4.72 5.82 -21.78
C LYS A 136 -4.53 4.57 -20.92
N GLY A 137 -4.99 3.42 -21.40
CA GLY A 137 -4.71 2.13 -20.78
C GLY A 137 -3.20 1.84 -20.77
N MET A 138 -2.77 0.93 -19.89
CA MET A 138 -1.38 0.44 -19.87
C MET A 138 -0.97 -0.27 -21.18
N ASP A 139 -1.96 -0.72 -21.97
CA ASP A 139 -1.82 -1.31 -23.30
C ASP A 139 -1.65 -0.27 -24.42
N GLY A 140 -1.68 1.03 -24.09
CA GLY A 140 -1.61 2.11 -25.05
C GLY A 140 -2.94 2.42 -25.74
N GLU A 141 -4.05 1.77 -25.36
CA GLU A 141 -5.37 2.11 -25.87
C GLU A 141 -5.89 3.40 -25.24
N ASN A 142 -6.46 4.29 -26.05
CA ASN A 142 -7.05 5.53 -25.55
C ASN A 142 -8.47 5.27 -25.05
N TYR A 143 -8.72 5.56 -23.77
CA TYR A 143 -10.05 5.72 -23.19
C TYR A 143 -10.26 7.19 -22.77
N PRO A 144 -10.31 8.13 -23.73
CA PRO A 144 -10.16 9.57 -23.50
C PRO A 144 -11.33 10.20 -22.73
N GLU A 145 -12.40 9.44 -22.45
CA GLU A 145 -13.60 9.94 -21.80
C GLU A 145 -13.57 9.79 -20.26
N VAL A 146 -12.59 9.07 -19.70
CA VAL A 146 -12.47 8.87 -18.25
C VAL A 146 -11.00 8.91 -17.83
N PRO A 147 -10.55 9.90 -17.05
CA PRO A 147 -9.24 9.84 -16.41
C PRO A 147 -9.05 8.50 -15.69
N GLN A 148 -8.02 7.75 -16.05
CA GLN A 148 -7.88 6.36 -15.62
C GLN A 148 -6.97 6.23 -14.41
N GLN A 149 -7.47 5.45 -13.45
CA GLN A 149 -6.70 4.95 -12.32
C GLN A 149 -5.81 3.82 -12.85
N ILE A 150 -4.51 3.94 -12.62
CA ILE A 150 -3.57 2.90 -12.99
C ILE A 150 -3.28 2.07 -11.74
N ASN A 151 -3.48 0.76 -11.84
CA ASN A 151 -3.06 -0.16 -10.78
C ASN A 151 -1.53 -0.16 -10.74
N THR A 152 -0.94 0.14 -9.58
CA THR A 152 0.50 -0.06 -9.38
C THR A 152 0.71 -1.50 -8.91
N PHE A 153 1.41 -2.30 -9.70
CA PHE A 153 1.74 -3.67 -9.34
C PHE A 153 3.03 -3.68 -8.50
N VAL A 154 2.96 -4.33 -7.34
CA VAL A 154 4.11 -4.73 -6.56
C VAL A 154 4.37 -6.19 -6.89
N ASP A 155 5.58 -6.49 -7.36
CA ASP A 155 6.01 -7.80 -7.86
C ASP A 155 7.53 -7.85 -7.61
N GLU A 156 7.89 -8.14 -6.35
CA GLU A 156 9.23 -7.90 -5.85
C GLU A 156 9.80 -9.13 -5.14
N THR A 157 11.05 -9.48 -5.44
CA THR A 157 11.77 -10.57 -4.78
C THR A 157 12.92 -10.03 -3.94
N TYR A 158 12.98 -10.45 -2.68
CA TYR A 158 14.07 -10.15 -1.76
C TYR A 158 14.78 -11.43 -1.33
N THR A 159 16.11 -11.39 -1.20
CA THR A 159 16.90 -12.51 -0.67
C THR A 159 17.33 -12.19 0.75
N LEU A 160 16.87 -12.97 1.73
CA LEU A 160 17.20 -12.77 3.14
C LEU A 160 18.71 -12.84 3.37
N THR A 161 19.24 -11.92 4.18
CA THR A 161 20.64 -11.93 4.63
C THR A 161 20.78 -12.54 6.03
N SER A 162 19.69 -12.58 6.80
CA SER A 162 19.62 -13.18 8.12
C SER A 162 18.55 -14.27 8.17
N THR A 163 18.67 -15.19 9.13
CA THR A 163 17.62 -16.18 9.40
C THR A 163 16.39 -15.50 10.01
N VAL A 164 15.21 -15.78 9.46
CA VAL A 164 13.91 -15.33 9.97
C VAL A 164 13.20 -16.49 10.66
N SER A 165 12.64 -16.29 11.85
CA SER A 165 11.92 -17.33 12.59
C SER A 165 10.57 -16.80 13.07
N GLY A 166 9.51 -17.55 12.79
CA GLY A 166 8.16 -17.29 13.28
C GLY A 166 7.35 -16.31 12.43
N LEU A 167 7.96 -15.21 11.96
CA LEU A 167 7.23 -14.17 11.23
C LEU A 167 8.08 -13.49 10.15
N VAL A 168 7.59 -13.47 8.91
CA VAL A 168 8.05 -12.57 7.86
C VAL A 168 7.23 -11.29 7.94
N GLU A 169 7.90 -10.14 7.88
CA GLU A 169 7.27 -8.83 7.96
C GLU A 169 7.71 -7.92 6.81
N TYR A 170 6.74 -7.36 6.11
CA TYR A 170 6.91 -6.26 5.17
C TYR A 170 6.17 -5.03 5.69
N ARG A 171 6.64 -3.84 5.32
CA ARG A 171 5.91 -2.61 5.56
C ARG A 171 5.96 -1.72 4.35
N MET A 172 4.85 -1.08 4.05
CA MET A 172 4.75 -0.04 3.03
C MET A 172 4.42 1.27 3.73
N THR A 173 5.34 2.23 3.70
CA THR A 173 5.20 3.51 4.38
C THR A 173 4.95 4.62 3.37
N CYS A 174 3.94 5.46 3.59
CA CYS A 174 3.71 6.63 2.74
C CYS A 174 4.78 7.69 3.02
N GLN A 175 5.49 8.12 1.98
CA GLN A 175 6.60 9.07 2.11
C GLN A 175 6.22 10.48 1.65
N SER A 176 5.16 10.58 0.84
CA SER A 176 4.85 11.78 0.07
C SER A 176 3.81 12.66 0.72
N LEU A 177 3.91 13.98 0.51
CA LEU A 177 2.76 14.90 0.58
C LEU A 177 2.20 15.24 -0.80
N MET A 178 2.81 14.75 -1.88
CA MET A 178 2.34 14.96 -3.25
C MET A 178 1.27 13.92 -3.60
N ILE A 179 0.17 14.34 -4.24
CA ILE A 179 -0.85 13.42 -4.75
C ILE A 179 -0.41 12.74 -6.05
N ALA A 180 -1.04 11.62 -6.42
CA ALA A 180 -0.61 10.73 -7.50
C ALA A 180 -0.50 11.40 -8.88
N ASP A 181 -1.38 12.37 -9.17
CA ASP A 181 -1.33 13.14 -10.43
C ASP A 181 -0.21 14.20 -10.47
N GLY A 182 0.49 14.42 -9.34
CA GLY A 182 1.55 15.42 -9.21
C GLY A 182 1.10 16.88 -9.23
N SER A 183 -0.21 17.15 -9.34
CA SER A 183 -0.76 18.50 -9.51
C SER A 183 -0.73 19.33 -8.24
N MET A 184 -0.60 18.69 -7.07
CA MET A 184 -0.59 19.40 -5.79
C MET A 184 0.19 18.67 -4.69
N VAL A 185 0.67 19.49 -3.77
CA VAL A 185 1.20 19.08 -2.47
C VAL A 185 0.13 19.33 -1.43
N VAL A 186 -0.13 18.33 -0.60
CA VAL A 186 -0.99 18.42 0.56
C VAL A 186 -0.14 18.83 1.76
N SER A 187 0.27 20.10 1.78
CA SER A 187 1.35 20.61 2.63
C SER A 187 1.01 20.78 4.11
N THR A 188 -0.28 20.87 4.46
CA THR A 188 -0.70 21.16 5.83
C THR A 188 -1.99 20.45 6.21
N ILE A 189 -2.03 19.94 7.44
CA ILE A 189 -3.26 19.47 8.07
C ILE A 189 -4.22 20.66 8.26
N GLY A 190 -5.41 20.61 7.62
CA GLY A 190 -6.47 21.62 7.78
C GLY A 190 -6.73 22.57 6.59
N GLU A 191 -6.01 22.44 5.48
CA GLU A 191 -6.28 23.19 4.24
C GLU A 191 -7.27 22.44 3.32
N THR A 192 -7.91 23.15 2.37
CA THR A 192 -8.81 22.55 1.35
C THR A 192 -8.14 21.42 0.54
N SER A 193 -6.81 21.41 0.50
CA SER A 193 -6.01 20.34 -0.09
C SER A 193 -6.08 19.05 0.74
N ALA A 194 -6.06 19.15 2.06
CA ALA A 194 -6.20 18.03 2.99
C ALA A 194 -7.55 17.31 2.85
N SER A 195 -8.63 18.07 2.61
CA SER A 195 -9.97 17.48 2.39
C SER A 195 -10.08 16.64 1.11
N LYS A 196 -9.17 16.84 0.14
CA LYS A 196 -9.10 15.98 -1.05
C LYS A 196 -8.46 14.63 -0.75
N ALA A 197 -7.38 14.61 0.03
CA ALA A 197 -6.70 13.38 0.43
C ALA A 197 -7.56 12.50 1.35
N GLN A 198 -8.42 13.10 2.19
CA GLN A 198 -9.44 12.38 2.96
C GLN A 198 -10.35 11.50 2.10
N ASN A 199 -10.57 11.88 0.82
CA ASN A 199 -11.41 11.14 -0.12
C ASN A 199 -10.64 10.09 -0.92
N SER A 200 -9.32 10.03 -0.73
CA SER A 200 -8.50 8.99 -1.33
C SER A 200 -8.75 7.65 -0.65
N VAL A 201 -8.71 6.60 -1.45
CA VAL A 201 -8.80 5.22 -1.02
C VAL A 201 -7.72 4.47 -1.77
N LEU A 202 -6.83 3.85 -1.01
CA LEU A 202 -5.86 2.92 -1.52
C LEU A 202 -6.34 1.51 -1.19
N ARG A 203 -6.55 0.69 -2.21
CA ARG A 203 -6.94 -0.71 -2.06
C ARG A 203 -5.78 -1.65 -2.33
N TYR A 204 -5.73 -2.74 -1.57
CA TYR A 204 -4.68 -3.75 -1.63
C TYR A 204 -5.28 -5.04 -2.19
N ALA A 205 -5.28 -5.18 -3.51
CA ALA A 205 -5.93 -6.31 -4.18
C ALA A 205 -4.88 -7.30 -4.72
N GLY A 206 -5.21 -8.56 -4.98
CA GLY A 206 -4.32 -9.39 -5.79
C GLY A 206 -4.37 -9.02 -7.27
N LYS A 207 -3.39 -9.51 -8.02
CA LYS A 207 -3.09 -9.12 -9.40
C LYS A 207 -4.28 -9.29 -10.36
N ASP A 208 -5.09 -10.35 -10.15
CA ASP A 208 -6.13 -10.79 -11.10
C ASP A 208 -7.56 -10.31 -10.79
N SER A 209 -7.74 -9.49 -9.76
CA SER A 209 -9.03 -9.03 -9.25
C SER A 209 -9.83 -8.08 -10.18
N ASN A 210 -9.50 -8.02 -11.48
CA ASN A 210 -10.21 -7.23 -12.51
C ASN A 210 -10.65 -8.03 -13.73
N SER A 211 -10.53 -9.36 -13.75
CA SER A 211 -11.12 -10.17 -14.82
C SER A 211 -12.64 -10.23 -14.63
N GLY A 212 -13.40 -9.52 -15.47
CA GLY A 212 -14.85 -9.31 -15.37
C GLY A 212 -15.73 -10.55 -15.55
N GLY A 213 -15.45 -11.64 -14.84
CA GLY A 213 -16.28 -12.83 -14.74
C GLY A 213 -16.90 -12.96 -13.35
N ALA A 214 -18.09 -13.52 -13.28
CA ALA A 214 -18.76 -13.86 -12.02
C ALA A 214 -17.82 -14.63 -11.08
N HIS A 215 -17.55 -14.03 -9.92
CA HIS A 215 -16.85 -14.60 -8.76
C HIS A 215 -15.94 -15.82 -9.01
N PRO A 216 -14.67 -15.63 -9.41
CA PRO A 216 -13.62 -16.55 -9.02
C PRO A 216 -12.94 -15.99 -7.75
N VAL A 217 -12.49 -16.89 -6.88
CA VAL A 217 -11.68 -16.59 -5.69
C VAL A 217 -10.57 -15.62 -6.11
N GLN A 218 -10.69 -14.36 -5.70
CA GLN A 218 -9.69 -13.36 -6.05
C GLN A 218 -8.42 -13.70 -5.28
N GLU A 219 -7.34 -13.95 -6.01
CA GLU A 219 -6.02 -14.07 -5.40
C GLU A 219 -5.84 -12.87 -4.46
N HIS A 220 -5.48 -13.13 -3.21
CA HIS A 220 -5.16 -12.03 -2.30
C HIS A 220 -3.71 -11.59 -2.57
N MET A 221 -3.28 -10.50 -1.94
CA MET A 221 -1.85 -10.26 -1.74
C MET A 221 -1.17 -11.57 -1.32
N LYS A 222 0.00 -11.89 -1.90
CA LYS A 222 0.74 -13.10 -1.52
C LYS A 222 2.17 -12.77 -1.11
N ILE A 223 2.60 -13.46 -0.07
CA ILE A 223 4.00 -13.57 0.33
C ILE A 223 4.37 -15.04 0.17
N GLU A 224 5.41 -15.31 -0.61
CA GLU A 224 5.84 -16.66 -0.94
C GLU A 224 7.33 -16.91 -0.94
N ILE A 225 7.71 -18.17 -0.72
CA ILE A 225 9.10 -18.62 -0.88
C ILE A 225 9.30 -19.04 -2.34
N VAL A 226 10.26 -18.40 -3.01
CA VAL A 226 10.67 -18.78 -4.36
C VAL A 226 11.64 -19.95 -4.27
N LYS A 227 11.30 -21.08 -4.89
CA LYS A 227 12.17 -22.25 -5.01
C LYS A 227 13.14 -22.13 -6.18
#